data_AF-A0A8X7V228-F1
#
_entry.id   AF-A0A8X7V228-F1
#
_cell.length_a   1.000
_cell.length_b   1.000
_cell.length_c   1.000
_cell.angle_alpha   90.00
_cell.angle_beta   90.00
_cell.angle_gamma   90.00
#
_symmetry.space_group_name_H-M   'P 1'
#
loop_
_entity.id
_entity.type
_entity.pdbx_description
1 polymer ?
#
loop_
_entity_poly.entity_id
_entity_poly.type
_entity_poly.pdbx_seq_one_letter_code
_entity_poly.pdbx_strand_id
1 'polypeptide(L)'
;MARQLGSLRLRCSLGYSLEWRTQNEIDNILTKPIIPVELYRGIRDSQLVGLSGYSKEGLPVIAIGVGLSTYDKASVHYYVQSHIQMNEYQDRVLLPSATKKHGRPTAPV
;
A
#
# COMPACT_ATOMS: atom_id res chain seq x y z
N MET A 1 8.63 -7.83 -7.00
CA MET A 1 9.74 -7.41 -7.89
C MET A 1 11.15 -7.58 -7.27
N ALA A 2 11.30 -7.93 -5.97
CA ALA A 2 12.62 -8.08 -5.32
C ALA A 2 13.28 -9.47 -5.44
N ARG A 3 12.62 -10.48 -6.02
CA ARG A 3 13.02 -11.90 -5.91
C ARG A 3 14.21 -12.34 -6.77
N GLN A 4 14.85 -11.43 -7.52
CA GLN A 4 15.92 -11.76 -8.46
C GLN A 4 17.27 -11.07 -8.17
N LEU A 5 17.41 -10.45 -6.99
CA LEU A 5 18.65 -9.78 -6.58
C LEU A 5 19.47 -10.69 -5.67
N GLY A 6 20.79 -10.74 -5.86
CA GLY A 6 21.71 -11.52 -5.01
C GLY A 6 21.76 -11.02 -3.55
N SER A 7 22.26 -11.85 -2.63
CA SER A 7 22.17 -11.62 -1.16
C SER A 7 22.75 -10.28 -0.67
N LEU A 8 23.86 -9.82 -1.26
CA LEU A 8 24.45 -8.51 -0.95
C LEU A 8 23.58 -7.34 -1.42
N ARG A 9 22.95 -7.49 -2.58
CA ARG A 9 22.08 -6.48 -3.18
C ARG A 9 20.73 -6.39 -2.46
N LEU A 10 20.23 -7.51 -1.94
CA LEU A 10 19.07 -7.56 -1.04
C LEU A 10 19.33 -6.85 0.29
N ARG A 11 20.49 -7.10 0.93
CA ARG A 11 20.87 -6.41 2.18
C ARG A 11 20.95 -4.90 2.00
N CYS A 12 21.61 -4.46 0.94
CA CYS A 12 21.74 -3.04 0.61
C CYS A 12 20.36 -2.40 0.35
N SER A 13 19.50 -3.06 -0.43
CA SER A 13 18.13 -2.61 -0.69
C SER A 13 17.28 -2.54 0.59
N LEU A 14 17.47 -3.48 1.53
CA LEU A 14 16.78 -3.48 2.81
C LEU A 14 17.27 -2.35 3.72
N GLY A 15 18.59 -2.12 3.77
CA GLY A 15 19.17 -1.00 4.53
C GLY A 15 18.58 0.34 4.09
N TYR A 16 18.56 0.60 2.78
CA TYR A 16 17.98 1.83 2.22
C TYR A 16 16.49 1.97 2.51
N SER A 17 15.71 0.89 2.42
CA SER A 17 14.27 0.98 2.67
C SER A 17 13.97 1.26 4.14
N LEU A 18 14.72 0.67 5.07
CA LEU A 18 14.57 0.91 6.51
C LEU A 18 14.95 2.34 6.89
N GLU A 19 16.04 2.86 6.34
CA GLU A 19 16.44 4.24 6.56
C GLU A 19 15.40 5.22 6.02
N TRP A 20 14.94 5.02 4.78
CA TRP A 20 13.90 5.86 4.18
C TRP A 20 12.60 5.83 5.00
N ARG A 21 12.20 4.66 5.51
CA ARG A 21 11.02 4.53 6.38
C ARG A 21 11.16 5.34 7.67
N THR A 22 12.34 5.30 8.28
CA THR A 22 12.64 6.04 9.51
C THR A 22 12.60 7.54 9.26
N GLN A 23 13.30 8.01 8.22
CA GLN A 23 13.38 9.44 7.85
C GLN A 23 12.01 10.03 7.50
N ASN A 24 11.11 9.24 6.91
CA ASN A 24 9.78 9.69 6.49
C ASN A 24 8.67 9.30 7.49
N GLU A 25 9.02 8.75 8.65
CA GLU A 25 8.10 8.33 9.71
C GLU A 25 6.96 7.42 9.20
N ILE A 26 7.29 6.50 8.29
CA ILE A 26 6.32 5.65 7.60
C ILE A 26 5.63 4.70 8.56
N ASP A 27 6.30 4.29 9.63
CA ASP A 27 5.72 3.35 10.60
C ASP A 27 4.49 3.90 11.32
N ASN A 28 4.34 5.24 11.34
CA ASN A 28 3.23 5.95 11.93
C ASN A 28 2.24 6.50 10.87
N ILE A 29 2.39 6.17 9.60
CA ILE A 29 1.60 6.81 8.53
C ILE A 29 0.09 6.56 8.64
N LEU A 30 -0.31 5.43 9.23
CA LEU A 30 -1.73 5.09 9.46
C LEU A 30 -2.37 5.95 10.57
N THR A 31 -1.58 6.58 11.43
CA THR A 31 -2.08 7.51 12.45
C THR A 31 -2.09 8.97 11.97
N LYS A 32 -1.61 9.22 10.75
CA LYS A 32 -1.54 10.54 10.11
C LYS A 32 -2.59 10.66 8.98
N PRO A 33 -3.87 10.89 9.31
CA PRO A 33 -4.92 10.98 8.28
C PRO A 33 -4.67 12.16 7.33
N ILE A 34 -5.14 12.03 6.10
CA ILE A 34 -5.19 13.16 5.16
C ILE A 34 -6.37 14.04 5.58
N ILE A 35 -6.08 15.28 5.97
CA ILE A 35 -7.03 16.29 6.43
C ILE A 35 -7.01 17.46 5.42
N PRO A 36 -8.16 18.06 5.08
CA PRO A 36 -9.53 17.73 5.54
C PRO A 36 -10.10 16.46 4.90
N VAL A 37 -11.21 15.94 5.43
CA VAL A 37 -11.82 14.68 4.93
C VAL A 37 -12.29 14.80 3.48
N GLU A 38 -12.67 15.99 3.03
CA GLU A 38 -13.03 16.31 1.65
C GLU A 38 -11.82 16.14 0.72
N LEU A 39 -10.62 16.51 1.18
CA LEU A 39 -9.39 16.29 0.42
C LEU A 39 -9.11 14.80 0.27
N TYR A 40 -9.22 14.03 1.35
CA TYR A 40 -9.10 12.56 1.30
C TYR A 40 -10.10 11.96 0.30
N ARG A 41 -11.38 12.35 0.37
CA ARG A 41 -12.42 11.88 -0.56
C ARG A 41 -12.07 12.21 -2.01
N GLY A 42 -11.70 13.46 -2.29
CA GLY A 42 -11.29 13.88 -3.63
C GLY A 42 -10.13 13.05 -4.18
N ILE A 43 -9.14 12.72 -3.34
CA ILE A 43 -8.02 11.84 -3.72
C ILE A 43 -8.52 10.43 -4.04
N ARG A 44 -9.40 9.84 -3.22
CA ARG A 44 -9.93 8.49 -3.46
C ARG A 44 -10.74 8.42 -4.75
N ASP A 45 -11.55 9.44 -5.01
CA ASP A 45 -12.44 9.53 -6.17
C ASP A 45 -11.67 9.73 -7.47
N SER A 46 -10.50 10.38 -7.45
CA SER A 46 -9.64 10.56 -8.62
C SER A 46 -8.62 9.44 -8.82
N GLN A 47 -8.19 8.77 -7.74
CA GLN A 47 -7.23 7.66 -7.80
C GLN A 47 -7.89 6.37 -8.33
N LEU A 48 -9.18 6.15 -8.03
CA LEU A 48 -9.97 4.98 -8.45
C LEU A 48 -9.28 3.65 -8.12
N VAL A 49 -8.88 3.49 -6.86
CA VAL A 49 -8.29 2.24 -6.35
C VAL A 49 -9.10 1.68 -5.19
N GLY A 50 -9.34 0.37 -5.19
CA GLY A 50 -10.08 -0.30 -4.13
C GLY A 50 -9.79 -1.80 -4.03
N LEU A 51 -10.12 -2.37 -2.87
CA LEU A 51 -10.10 -3.82 -2.66
C LEU A 51 -11.37 -4.44 -3.26
N SER A 52 -11.20 -5.37 -4.20
CA SER A 52 -12.30 -6.04 -4.93
C SER A 52 -12.59 -7.45 -4.38
N GLY A 53 -11.90 -7.87 -3.33
CA GLY A 53 -12.08 -9.19 -2.71
C GLY A 53 -10.76 -9.97 -2.64
N TYR A 54 -10.86 -11.30 -2.76
CA TYR A 54 -9.73 -12.23 -2.68
C TYR A 54 -9.70 -13.17 -3.88
N SER A 55 -8.51 -13.55 -4.34
CA SER A 55 -8.31 -14.59 -5.35
C SER A 55 -8.68 -15.98 -4.79
N LYS A 56 -8.69 -17.00 -5.65
CA LYS A 56 -8.87 -18.41 -5.22
C LYS A 56 -7.78 -18.87 -4.24
N GLU A 57 -6.62 -18.26 -4.32
CA GLU A 57 -5.48 -18.52 -3.46
C GLU A 57 -5.60 -17.79 -2.11
N GLY A 58 -6.57 -16.88 -1.97
CA GLY A 58 -6.79 -16.07 -0.77
C GLY A 58 -6.01 -14.73 -0.77
N LEU A 59 -5.45 -14.33 -1.91
CA LEU A 59 -4.69 -13.07 -2.05
C LEU A 59 -5.64 -11.88 -2.22
N PRO A 60 -5.44 -10.76 -1.51
CA PRO A 60 -6.26 -9.57 -1.72
C PRO A 60 -6.12 -9.06 -3.16
N VAL A 61 -7.25 -8.78 -3.83
CA VAL A 61 -7.29 -8.26 -5.20
C VAL A 61 -7.55 -6.77 -5.15
N ILE A 62 -6.56 -5.98 -5.56
CA ILE A 62 -6.70 -4.52 -5.68
C ILE A 62 -7.03 -4.18 -7.13
N ALA A 63 -8.19 -3.54 -7.34
CA ALA A 63 -8.60 -3.04 -8.63
C ALA A 63 -8.16 -1.58 -8.79
N ILE A 64 -7.62 -1.23 -9.96
CA ILE A 64 -7.11 0.11 -10.29
C ILE A 64 -7.74 0.55 -11.61
N GLY A 65 -8.50 1.66 -11.58
CA GLY A 65 -9.20 2.23 -12.72
C GLY A 65 -8.34 3.15 -13.59
N VAL A 66 -7.18 2.68 -14.07
CA VAL A 66 -6.15 3.53 -14.72
C VAL A 66 -6.69 4.43 -15.84
N GLY A 67 -7.61 3.94 -16.67
CA GLY A 67 -8.17 4.71 -17.79
C GLY A 67 -9.14 5.84 -17.38
N LEU A 68 -9.58 5.86 -16.12
CA LEU A 68 -10.50 6.86 -15.59
C LEU A 68 -9.89 7.68 -14.44
N SER A 69 -8.73 7.27 -13.91
CA SER A 69 -8.06 7.99 -12.82
C SER A 69 -7.53 9.34 -13.31
N THR A 70 -7.89 10.43 -12.64
CA THR A 70 -7.55 11.80 -13.07
C THR A 70 -6.41 12.44 -12.27
N TYR A 71 -6.19 12.01 -11.03
CA TYR A 71 -5.15 12.58 -10.14
C TYR A 71 -5.15 14.13 -10.03
N ASP A 72 -6.31 14.77 -10.19
CA ASP A 72 -6.46 16.23 -10.34
C ASP A 72 -6.93 16.96 -9.07
N LYS A 73 -7.22 16.24 -7.97
CA LYS A 73 -7.81 16.78 -6.74
C LYS A 73 -6.83 17.24 -5.65
N ALA A 74 -5.53 16.96 -5.78
CA ALA A 74 -4.54 17.26 -4.76
C ALA A 74 -3.13 17.37 -5.35
N SER A 75 -2.17 17.85 -4.56
CA SER A 75 -0.75 17.78 -4.94
C SER A 75 -0.25 16.33 -4.94
N VAL A 76 0.84 16.08 -5.66
CA VAL A 76 1.48 14.75 -5.73
C VAL A 76 1.78 14.16 -4.35
N HIS A 77 2.14 14.99 -3.37
CA HIS A 77 2.47 14.55 -2.02
C HIS A 77 1.31 13.80 -1.35
N TYR A 78 0.07 14.26 -1.54
CA TYR A 78 -1.08 13.60 -0.96
C TYR A 78 -1.44 12.28 -1.66
N TYR A 79 -1.24 12.19 -2.97
CA TYR A 79 -1.40 10.91 -3.68
C TYR A 79 -0.36 9.89 -3.26
N VAL A 80 0.89 10.32 -3.07
CA VAL A 80 1.96 9.47 -2.55
C VAL A 80 1.62 9.01 -1.13
N GLN A 81 1.17 9.91 -0.26
CA GLN A 81 0.72 9.56 1.09
C GLN A 81 -0.43 8.56 1.06
N SER A 82 -1.46 8.76 0.23
CA SER A 82 -2.58 7.83 0.07
C SER A 82 -2.11 6.43 -0.34
N HIS A 83 -1.19 6.34 -1.31
CA HIS A 83 -0.62 5.05 -1.74
C HIS A 83 0.17 4.36 -0.61
N ILE A 84 1.00 5.10 0.13
CA ILE A 84 1.77 4.55 1.25
C ILE A 84 0.81 4.04 2.33
N GLN A 85 -0.23 4.80 2.67
CA GLN A 85 -1.24 4.39 3.66
C GLN A 85 -1.95 3.10 3.25
N MET A 86 -2.32 2.98 1.97
CA MET A 86 -2.93 1.76 1.46
C MET A 86 -2.00 0.56 1.56
N ASN A 87 -0.73 0.73 1.21
CA ASN A 87 0.26 -0.35 1.29
C ASN A 87 0.48 -0.79 2.75
N GLU A 88 0.65 0.15 3.68
CA GLU A 88 0.79 -0.18 5.10
C GLU A 88 -0.48 -0.84 5.66
N TYR A 89 -1.66 -0.40 5.23
CA TYR A 89 -2.92 -1.03 5.63
C TYR A 89 -3.05 -2.45 5.06
N GLN A 90 -2.59 -2.66 3.82
CA GLN A 90 -2.56 -3.99 3.22
C GLN A 90 -1.69 -4.95 4.03
N ASP A 91 -0.50 -4.51 4.42
CA ASP A 91 0.47 -5.34 5.14
C ASP A 91 0.06 -5.58 6.59
N ARG A 92 -0.42 -4.55 7.29
CA ARG A 92 -0.75 -4.65 8.73
C ARG A 92 -2.15 -5.21 9.01
N VAL A 93 -3.08 -5.04 8.08
CA VAL A 93 -4.50 -5.37 8.31
C VAL A 93 -5.01 -6.41 7.32
N LEU A 94 -4.89 -6.17 6.01
CA LEU A 94 -5.51 -7.04 5.02
C LEU A 94 -4.86 -8.43 4.95
N LEU A 95 -3.53 -8.51 4.87
CA LEU A 95 -2.82 -9.78 4.76
C LEU A 95 -2.95 -10.67 6.01
N PRO A 96 -2.81 -10.15 7.25
CA PRO A 96 -3.08 -10.92 8.46
C PRO A 96 -4.54 -11.40 8.54
N SER A 97 -5.49 -10.54 8.18
CA SER A 97 -6.92 -10.89 8.15
C SER A 97 -7.20 -11.98 7.11
N ALA A 98 -6.58 -11.89 5.93
CA ALA A 98 -6.70 -12.89 4.87
C ALA A 98 -6.11 -14.24 5.31
N THR A 99 -4.94 -14.22 5.95
CA THR A 99 -4.30 -15.42 6.49
C THR A 99 -5.19 -16.10 7.55
N LYS A 100 -5.77 -15.32 8.47
CA LYS A 100 -6.71 -15.84 9.47
C LYS A 100 -7.97 -16.42 8.83
N LYS A 101 -8.52 -15.75 7.81
CA LYS A 101 -9.74 -16.19 7.10
C LYS A 101 -9.54 -17.49 6.33
N HIS A 102 -8.39 -17.68 5.69
CA HIS A 102 -8.13 -18.82 4.80
C HIS A 102 -7.32 -19.95 5.45
N GLY A 103 -6.86 -19.77 6.70
CA GLY A 103 -6.13 -20.80 7.45
C GLY A 103 -4.74 -21.16 6.89
N ARG A 104 -4.20 -20.34 5.98
CA ARG A 104 -2.87 -20.52 5.38
C ARG A 104 -2.19 -19.17 5.15
N PRO A 105 -0.85 -19.09 5.17
CA PRO A 105 -0.14 -17.87 4.82
C PRO A 105 -0.52 -17.41 3.40
N THR A 106 -1.03 -16.20 3.29
CA THR A 106 -1.34 -15.57 1.99
C THR A 106 -0.16 -14.78 1.44
N ALA A 107 0.98 -14.75 2.13
CA ALA A 107 2.22 -14.21 1.57
C ALA A 107 2.83 -15.25 0.61
N PRO A 108 3.31 -14.85 -0.58
CA PRO A 108 4.14 -15.75 -1.37
C PRO A 108 5.42 -16.04 -0.56
N VAL A 109 5.68 -17.33 -0.34
CA VAL A 109 6.95 -17.86 0.22
C VAL A 109 8.07 -17.58 -0.76
#